data_AF-A0A1M5U807-F1
#
_entry.id   AF-A0A1M5U807-F1
#
_cell.length_a   1.000
_cell.length_b   1.000
_cell.length_c   1.000
_cell.angle_alpha   90.00
_cell.angle_beta   90.00
_cell.angle_gamma   90.00
#
_symmetry.space_group_name_H-M   'P 1'
#
loop_
_entity.id
_entity.type
_entity.pdbx_description
1 polymer ?
#
loop_
_entity_poly.entity_id
_entity_poly.type
_entity_poly.pdbx_seq_one_letter_code
_entity_poly.pdbx_strand_id
1 'polypeptide(L)'
;MRIVSAFLVLFSAVLFTSCDTAQAQKPTVYCVGDSTVKNGSGKGDGGLWGWGDYIGQFLDTTKVSVKNHALGGTSSRTFQSKGLWQPVLDSLQKGDYVLIQFGHNDSGALNDDSRARGTIKGTGEETEEIDNMLTGEHEVVHSYGWYIRKVVTEAKAKGAIPVVMAPIPRNDWMDGQVPRNDESYGGWAKQIAEEEQVTFINLNDKMASEMEKRGEDQVTGHLFYKRDHTHTSAKGAVLAASLIAEGLQESDNSLKEYVLENPEITLPQKHNLFIIGDSTVANNGQDGKTGWGVYLPQHIDTTRMNVYNKARGGRSSRTFRYEGLWDEVKERLEPGDFVLMQFGHNDGGHVDQPKYRGSLKGMGDETQEVQRDSTGVETVHTYGWYIKQYIKETEAAGATPIVLSMIPRNEWPNGKVERPTESYVKWAKEAVDEAGGYFLDLNEAVAQKYEAMGKEKVAEFFPDDHTHTNHAGAQLNALTVAELIEGLRKSDLRDYVFIASEE
;
A
#
# COMPACT_ATOMS: atom_id res chain seq x y z
N MET A 1 99.98 5.23 -26.38
CA MET A 1 99.36 6.56 -26.47
C MET A 1 98.08 6.42 -27.30
N ARG A 2 96.92 6.60 -26.65
CA ARG A 2 95.54 6.74 -27.19
C ARG A 2 95.03 5.70 -28.22
N ILE A 3 94.31 4.70 -27.72
CA ILE A 3 93.31 3.93 -28.48
C ILE A 3 91.95 4.62 -28.27
N VAL A 4 91.27 4.93 -29.38
CA VAL A 4 89.94 5.54 -29.42
C VAL A 4 88.90 4.43 -29.22
N SER A 5 88.12 4.51 -28.14
CA SER A 5 86.97 3.64 -27.91
C SER A 5 85.73 4.23 -28.60
N ALA A 6 85.24 3.56 -29.63
CA ALA A 6 83.90 3.78 -30.18
C ALA A 6 82.89 2.94 -29.38
N PHE A 7 81.99 3.61 -28.66
CA PHE A 7 80.84 2.95 -28.03
C PHE A 7 79.69 2.88 -29.03
N LEU A 8 79.31 1.67 -29.42
CA LEU A 8 78.10 1.37 -30.16
C LEU A 8 76.95 1.23 -29.14
N VAL A 9 76.02 2.19 -29.11
CA VAL A 9 74.80 2.08 -28.29
C VAL A 9 73.72 1.43 -29.15
N LEU A 10 73.40 0.17 -28.83
CA LEU A 10 72.31 -0.59 -29.44
C LEU A 10 70.98 -0.12 -28.81
N PHE A 11 70.10 0.50 -29.61
CA PHE A 11 68.78 0.92 -29.16
C PHE A 11 67.79 -0.24 -29.36
N SER A 12 67.48 -0.98 -28.30
CA SER A 12 66.39 -1.97 -28.30
C SER A 12 65.07 -1.24 -28.05
N ALA A 13 64.22 -1.13 -29.07
CA ALA A 13 62.85 -0.64 -28.92
C ALA A 13 62.00 -1.72 -28.22
N VAL A 14 61.67 -1.48 -26.94
CA VAL A 14 60.66 -2.25 -26.21
C VAL A 14 59.28 -1.73 -26.60
N LEU A 15 58.54 -2.51 -27.39
CA LEU A 15 57.13 -2.30 -27.64
C LEU A 15 56.36 -2.59 -26.35
N PHE A 16 55.93 -1.54 -25.64
CA PHE A 16 54.94 -1.66 -24.58
C PHE A 16 53.57 -1.89 -25.23
N THR A 17 53.15 -3.15 -25.35
CA THR A 17 51.74 -3.49 -25.54
C THR A 17 51.03 -3.17 -24.24
N SER A 18 50.42 -1.99 -24.14
CA SER A 18 49.42 -1.72 -23.10
C SER A 18 48.25 -2.68 -23.34
N CYS A 19 48.19 -3.75 -22.56
CA CYS A 19 46.94 -4.45 -22.33
C CYS A 19 46.05 -3.47 -21.57
N ASP A 20 45.25 -2.68 -22.27
CA ASP A 20 44.04 -2.12 -21.70
C ASP A 20 43.18 -3.31 -21.28
N THR A 21 43.27 -3.71 -20.02
CA THR A 21 42.21 -4.50 -19.40
C THR A 21 40.99 -3.59 -19.36
N ALA A 22 40.21 -3.58 -20.44
CA ALA A 22 38.89 -2.98 -20.44
C ALA A 22 38.12 -3.64 -19.30
N GLN A 23 37.98 -2.93 -18.17
CA GLN A 23 37.09 -3.32 -17.09
C GLN A 23 35.74 -3.58 -17.75
N ALA A 24 35.29 -4.84 -17.79
CA ALA A 24 34.06 -5.22 -18.46
C ALA A 24 32.95 -4.31 -17.94
N GLN A 25 32.38 -3.51 -18.84
CA GLN A 25 31.39 -2.50 -18.48
C GLN A 25 30.15 -3.22 -17.97
N LYS A 26 29.76 -2.91 -16.74
CA LYS A 26 28.60 -3.48 -16.05
C LYS A 26 27.33 -3.21 -16.86
N PRO A 27 26.67 -4.21 -17.47
CA PRO A 27 25.47 -3.99 -18.26
C PRO A 27 24.36 -3.35 -17.43
N THR A 28 23.54 -2.52 -18.06
CA THR A 28 22.37 -1.91 -17.44
C THR A 28 21.09 -2.52 -17.98
N VAL A 29 20.19 -2.89 -17.08
CA VAL A 29 18.83 -3.37 -17.34
C VAL A 29 17.89 -2.18 -17.19
N TYR A 30 17.36 -1.69 -18.31
CA TYR A 30 16.38 -0.62 -18.35
C TYR A 30 14.97 -1.21 -18.36
N CYS A 31 14.11 -0.76 -17.45
CA CYS A 31 12.68 -1.10 -17.48
C CYS A 31 11.91 0.07 -18.08
N VAL A 32 11.09 -0.18 -19.10
CA VAL A 32 10.18 0.80 -19.72
C VAL A 32 8.77 0.24 -19.75
N GLY A 33 7.80 1.09 -19.42
CA GLY A 33 6.42 0.65 -19.28
C GLY A 33 5.52 1.64 -18.55
N ASP A 34 4.36 1.12 -18.13
CA ASP A 34 3.28 1.85 -17.47
C ASP A 34 3.32 1.77 -15.93
N SER A 35 2.18 2.04 -15.27
CA SER A 35 2.05 2.05 -13.80
C SER A 35 2.25 0.68 -13.15
N THR A 36 2.13 -0.41 -13.89
CA THR A 36 2.40 -1.77 -13.40
C THR A 36 3.89 -2.13 -13.47
N VAL A 37 4.71 -1.31 -14.15
CA VAL A 37 6.17 -1.38 -14.13
C VAL A 37 6.76 -0.37 -13.14
N LYS A 38 6.22 0.85 -13.10
CA LYS A 38 6.53 1.87 -12.08
C LYS A 38 5.30 2.69 -11.74
N ASN A 39 4.78 2.53 -10.53
CA ASN A 39 3.64 3.33 -10.08
C ASN A 39 4.09 4.70 -9.56
N GLY A 40 3.39 5.77 -9.95
CA GLY A 40 3.64 7.13 -9.48
C GLY A 40 5.12 7.53 -9.57
N SER A 41 5.68 7.92 -8.42
CA SER A 41 7.09 8.29 -8.30
C SER A 41 8.07 7.11 -8.08
N GLY A 42 7.55 5.88 -7.95
CA GLY A 42 8.32 4.69 -7.55
C GLY A 42 8.56 4.60 -6.03
N LYS A 43 7.79 5.36 -5.24
CA LYS A 43 7.91 5.40 -3.76
C LYS A 43 6.82 4.58 -3.04
N GLY A 44 5.96 3.90 -3.79
CA GLY A 44 4.82 3.18 -3.21
C GLY A 44 3.69 4.10 -2.76
N ASP A 45 3.51 5.26 -3.40
CA ASP A 45 2.43 6.20 -3.11
C ASP A 45 1.07 5.45 -3.18
N GLY A 46 0.24 5.57 -2.13
CA GLY A 46 -1.03 4.83 -2.04
C GLY A 46 -0.88 3.30 -1.93
N GLY A 47 0.32 2.78 -1.71
CA GLY A 47 0.66 1.36 -1.64
C GLY A 47 0.78 0.67 -2.98
N LEU A 48 0.68 1.41 -4.08
CA LEU A 48 0.73 0.83 -5.42
C LEU A 48 2.17 0.69 -5.87
N TRP A 49 2.53 -0.48 -6.39
CA TRP A 49 3.90 -0.76 -6.84
C TRP A 49 3.92 -1.32 -8.25
N GLY A 50 5.03 -1.10 -8.95
CA GLY A 50 5.31 -1.76 -10.21
C GLY A 50 6.42 -2.79 -10.07
N TRP A 51 6.42 -3.85 -10.88
CA TRP A 51 7.42 -4.90 -10.79
C TRP A 51 8.85 -4.41 -11.07
N GLY A 52 8.99 -3.31 -11.81
CA GLY A 52 10.29 -2.70 -12.11
C GLY A 52 11.02 -2.16 -10.88
N ASP A 53 10.29 -1.90 -9.79
CA ASP A 53 10.87 -1.50 -8.51
C ASP A 53 11.47 -2.70 -7.74
N TYR A 54 11.09 -3.94 -8.11
CA TYR A 54 11.53 -5.17 -7.43
C TYR A 54 12.42 -6.08 -8.28
N ILE A 55 12.45 -5.93 -9.61
CA ILE A 55 13.24 -6.82 -10.49
C ILE A 55 14.73 -6.85 -10.13
N GLY A 56 15.28 -5.76 -9.59
CA GLY A 56 16.66 -5.72 -9.11
C GLY A 56 16.95 -6.66 -7.94
N GLN A 57 15.95 -7.10 -7.18
CA GLN A 57 16.12 -8.09 -6.10
C GLN A 57 16.26 -9.52 -6.64
N PHE A 58 15.90 -9.75 -7.91
CA PHE A 58 16.03 -11.04 -8.59
C PHE A 58 17.28 -11.14 -9.47
N LEU A 59 18.07 -10.06 -9.56
CA LEU A 59 19.26 -9.99 -10.38
C LEU A 59 20.51 -9.79 -9.51
N ASP A 60 21.64 -10.34 -9.94
CA ASP A 60 22.95 -10.11 -9.34
C ASP A 60 23.38 -8.66 -9.62
N THR A 61 22.94 -7.75 -8.76
CA THR A 61 23.23 -6.32 -8.88
C THR A 61 24.69 -5.97 -8.63
N THR A 62 25.56 -6.94 -8.29
CA THR A 62 27.00 -6.74 -8.35
C THR A 62 27.51 -6.77 -9.79
N LYS A 63 26.80 -7.45 -10.70
CA LYS A 63 27.16 -7.66 -12.12
C LYS A 63 26.29 -6.89 -13.12
N VAL A 64 25.06 -6.50 -12.76
CA VAL A 64 24.19 -5.65 -13.59
C VAL A 64 23.66 -4.46 -12.81
N SER A 65 23.39 -3.35 -13.49
CA SER A 65 22.69 -2.19 -12.91
C SER A 65 21.24 -2.23 -13.35
N VAL A 66 20.30 -1.77 -12.52
CA VAL A 66 18.87 -1.71 -12.89
C VAL A 66 18.40 -0.27 -12.86
N LYS A 67 17.71 0.17 -13.91
CA LYS A 67 17.12 1.52 -14.01
C LYS A 67 15.66 1.44 -14.44
N ASN A 68 14.76 1.76 -13.52
CA ASN A 68 13.33 1.79 -13.81
C ASN A 68 12.90 3.16 -14.39
N HIS A 69 12.80 3.20 -15.72
CA HIS A 69 12.41 4.37 -16.52
C HIS A 69 10.92 4.37 -16.90
N ALA A 70 10.15 3.37 -16.50
CA ALA A 70 8.70 3.36 -16.69
C ALA A 70 8.05 4.58 -16.02
N LEU A 71 6.85 4.93 -16.47
CA LEU A 71 6.08 6.02 -15.88
C LEU A 71 4.60 5.67 -15.81
N GLY A 72 4.04 5.79 -14.60
CA GLY A 72 2.62 5.56 -14.34
C GLY A 72 1.70 6.37 -15.26
N GLY A 73 0.68 5.70 -15.78
CA GLY A 73 -0.30 6.31 -16.67
C GLY A 73 0.19 6.53 -18.11
N THR A 74 1.36 6.02 -18.51
CA THR A 74 1.77 6.04 -19.93
C THR A 74 1.32 4.78 -20.68
N SER A 75 1.10 4.95 -21.98
CA SER A 75 0.95 3.91 -23.00
C SER A 75 2.22 3.83 -23.84
N SER A 76 2.35 2.84 -24.72
CA SER A 76 3.50 2.74 -25.64
C SER A 76 3.68 4.02 -26.49
N ARG A 77 2.56 4.65 -26.88
CA ARG A 77 2.51 5.97 -27.53
C ARG A 77 2.96 7.09 -26.62
N THR A 78 2.26 7.30 -25.51
CA THR A 78 2.47 8.50 -24.69
C THR A 78 3.80 8.49 -23.97
N PHE A 79 4.38 7.31 -23.73
CA PHE A 79 5.76 7.19 -23.29
C PHE A 79 6.74 7.83 -24.29
N GLN A 80 6.52 7.59 -25.58
CA GLN A 80 7.35 8.14 -26.65
C GLN A 80 7.04 9.60 -26.97
N SER A 81 5.77 9.99 -27.07
CA SER A 81 5.41 11.39 -27.38
C SER A 81 5.78 12.36 -26.25
N LYS A 82 5.81 11.90 -25.00
CA LYS A 82 6.36 12.67 -23.85
C LYS A 82 7.90 12.70 -23.82
N GLY A 83 8.57 12.04 -24.78
CA GLY A 83 10.03 12.00 -24.86
C GLY A 83 10.68 11.13 -23.79
N LEU A 84 9.96 10.22 -23.11
CA LEU A 84 10.51 9.42 -22.01
C LEU A 84 11.42 8.29 -22.52
N TRP A 85 11.25 7.87 -23.77
CA TRP A 85 12.13 6.89 -24.41
C TRP A 85 13.50 7.48 -24.77
N GLN A 86 13.56 8.75 -25.18
CA GLN A 86 14.80 9.36 -25.71
C GLN A 86 15.96 9.32 -24.70
N PRO A 87 15.79 9.68 -23.41
CA PRO A 87 16.87 9.56 -22.42
C PRO A 87 17.38 8.13 -22.21
N VAL A 88 16.50 7.13 -22.36
CA VAL A 88 16.90 5.71 -22.30
C VAL A 88 17.75 5.38 -23.51
N LEU A 89 17.24 5.66 -24.71
CA LEU A 89 17.91 5.41 -25.99
C LEU A 89 19.30 6.06 -26.07
N ASP A 90 19.43 7.28 -25.57
CA ASP A 90 20.71 8.02 -25.54
C ASP A 90 21.71 7.41 -24.54
N SER A 91 21.21 6.73 -23.51
CA SER A 91 22.03 6.07 -22.48
C SER A 91 22.41 4.63 -22.80
N LEU A 92 21.78 4.00 -23.81
CA LEU A 92 22.00 2.60 -24.15
C LEU A 92 23.43 2.35 -24.64
N GLN A 93 24.02 1.29 -24.13
CA GLN A 93 25.30 0.75 -24.54
C GLN A 93 25.15 -0.69 -25.05
N LYS A 94 26.13 -1.13 -25.84
CA LYS A 94 26.16 -2.51 -26.34
C LYS A 94 26.18 -3.50 -25.16
N GLY A 95 25.24 -4.44 -25.15
CA GLY A 95 25.09 -5.44 -24.09
C GLY A 95 24.13 -5.04 -22.97
N ASP A 96 23.59 -3.81 -22.97
CA ASP A 96 22.49 -3.43 -22.09
C ASP A 96 21.21 -4.21 -22.42
N TYR A 97 20.29 -4.29 -21.46
CA TYR A 97 18.99 -4.95 -21.63
C TYR A 97 17.87 -3.92 -21.56
N VAL A 98 16.79 -4.13 -22.33
CA VAL A 98 15.58 -3.30 -22.26
C VAL A 98 14.38 -4.19 -22.04
N LEU A 99 13.82 -4.16 -20.83
CA LEU A 99 12.60 -4.86 -20.45
C LEU A 99 11.39 -3.96 -20.78
N ILE A 100 10.56 -4.40 -21.73
CA ILE A 100 9.47 -3.60 -22.33
C ILE A 100 8.12 -4.21 -21.98
N GLN A 101 7.28 -3.45 -21.28
CA GLN A 101 5.90 -3.88 -20.98
C GLN A 101 4.91 -2.71 -21.04
N PHE A 102 3.98 -2.77 -22.00
CA PHE A 102 2.87 -1.81 -22.18
C PHE A 102 1.56 -2.56 -22.47
N GLY A 103 0.44 -1.84 -22.56
CA GLY A 103 -0.86 -2.39 -22.93
C GLY A 103 -2.04 -1.88 -22.10
N HIS A 104 -1.85 -1.61 -20.80
CA HIS A 104 -2.97 -1.21 -19.93
C HIS A 104 -3.61 0.12 -20.32
N ASN A 105 -2.77 1.10 -20.69
CA ASN A 105 -3.21 2.44 -21.08
C ASN A 105 -3.43 2.55 -22.60
N ASP A 106 -2.81 1.67 -23.38
CA ASP A 106 -2.96 1.56 -24.83
C ASP A 106 -4.40 1.18 -25.22
N SER A 107 -5.11 0.44 -24.35
CA SER A 107 -6.53 0.09 -24.52
C SER A 107 -7.50 1.25 -24.36
N GLY A 108 -7.04 2.43 -23.97
CA GLY A 108 -7.86 3.64 -23.82
C GLY A 108 -8.34 4.21 -25.16
N ALA A 109 -9.14 5.28 -25.09
CA ALA A 109 -9.55 6.01 -26.28
C ALA A 109 -8.33 6.64 -26.98
N LEU A 110 -8.36 6.61 -28.32
CA LEU A 110 -7.30 7.15 -29.16
C LEU A 110 -7.17 8.68 -28.97
N ASN A 111 -8.31 9.36 -28.81
CA ASN A 111 -8.40 10.80 -28.53
C ASN A 111 -9.56 11.05 -27.56
N ASP A 112 -9.29 11.78 -26.48
CA ASP A 112 -10.29 12.23 -25.50
C ASP A 112 -9.71 13.44 -24.72
N ASP A 113 -10.54 14.19 -23.99
CA ASP A 113 -10.14 15.40 -23.26
C ASP A 113 -9.59 15.14 -21.84
N SER A 114 -9.42 13.86 -21.46
CA SER A 114 -9.09 13.45 -20.10
C SER A 114 -7.71 12.79 -19.96
N ARG A 115 -7.33 11.98 -20.95
CA ARG A 115 -6.18 11.07 -20.95
C ARG A 115 -5.51 11.05 -22.31
N ALA A 116 -6.26 10.81 -23.40
CA ALA A 116 -5.77 10.66 -24.78
C ALA A 116 -4.55 9.72 -24.92
N ARG A 117 -4.68 8.48 -24.44
CA ARG A 117 -3.54 7.53 -24.32
C ARG A 117 -3.58 6.36 -25.29
N GLY A 118 -4.71 6.12 -25.95
CA GLY A 118 -4.92 4.92 -26.76
C GLY A 118 -3.98 4.84 -27.97
N THR A 119 -3.82 3.61 -28.47
CA THR A 119 -3.14 3.30 -29.73
C THR A 119 -4.09 2.67 -30.72
N ILE A 120 -3.75 2.68 -32.01
CA ILE A 120 -4.49 1.86 -32.98
C ILE A 120 -4.25 0.38 -32.62
N LYS A 121 -5.32 -0.39 -32.58
CA LYS A 121 -5.30 -1.81 -32.17
C LYS A 121 -4.60 -2.65 -33.23
N GLY A 122 -3.77 -3.59 -32.79
CA GLY A 122 -3.09 -4.55 -33.67
C GLY A 122 -1.59 -4.29 -33.82
N THR A 123 -0.99 -5.10 -34.69
CA THR A 123 0.44 -5.13 -34.95
C THR A 123 0.81 -4.47 -36.28
N GLY A 124 -0.12 -3.88 -37.04
CA GLY A 124 0.19 -3.33 -38.36
C GLY A 124 0.96 -2.02 -38.32
N GLU A 125 0.97 -1.30 -39.44
CA GLU A 125 1.63 0.01 -39.61
C GLU A 125 0.58 1.13 -39.76
N GLU A 126 -0.64 0.89 -39.28
CA GLU A 126 -1.75 1.83 -39.38
C GLU A 126 -1.43 3.15 -38.68
N THR A 127 -1.94 4.24 -39.24
CA THR A 127 -1.81 5.59 -38.70
C THR A 127 -3.14 6.33 -38.73
N GLU A 128 -3.31 7.27 -37.80
CA GLU A 128 -4.46 8.17 -37.75
C GLU A 128 -3.97 9.55 -37.29
N GLU A 129 -4.30 10.60 -38.05
CA GLU A 129 -4.05 11.97 -37.66
C GLU A 129 -5.15 12.45 -36.72
N ILE A 130 -4.76 13.06 -35.59
CA ILE A 130 -5.70 13.65 -34.64
C ILE A 130 -5.27 15.05 -34.23
N ASP A 131 -6.24 15.87 -33.87
CA ASP A 131 -6.01 17.03 -33.00
C ASP A 131 -6.28 16.57 -31.57
N ASN A 132 -5.21 16.42 -30.77
CA ASN A 132 -5.30 15.87 -29.42
C ASN A 132 -6.14 16.80 -28.54
N MET A 133 -7.27 16.30 -28.03
CA MET A 133 -8.22 17.10 -27.26
C MET A 133 -7.66 17.52 -25.90
N LEU A 134 -6.68 16.78 -25.35
CA LEU A 134 -6.03 17.07 -24.08
C LEU A 134 -4.89 18.08 -24.21
N THR A 135 -4.05 17.99 -25.24
CA THR A 135 -2.88 18.88 -25.42
C THR A 135 -3.14 20.06 -26.36
N GLY A 136 -4.14 19.95 -27.24
CA GLY A 136 -4.41 20.89 -28.33
C GLY A 136 -3.44 20.78 -29.50
N GLU A 137 -2.55 19.78 -29.50
CA GLU A 137 -1.53 19.58 -30.53
C GLU A 137 -2.01 18.58 -31.60
N HIS A 138 -1.62 18.81 -32.85
CA HIS A 138 -1.80 17.84 -33.91
C HIS A 138 -0.76 16.73 -33.80
N GLU A 139 -1.19 15.46 -33.86
CA GLU A 139 -0.28 14.32 -33.83
C GLU A 139 -0.73 13.16 -34.72
N VAL A 140 0.24 12.37 -35.18
CA VAL A 140 0.02 11.11 -35.90
C VAL A 140 0.09 9.96 -34.91
N VAL A 141 -1.01 9.25 -34.76
CA VAL A 141 -1.13 8.09 -33.88
C VAL A 141 -0.85 6.82 -34.68
N HIS A 142 0.07 5.99 -34.21
CA HIS A 142 0.37 4.69 -34.81
C HIS A 142 -0.32 3.53 -34.07
N SER A 143 -0.23 2.34 -34.66
CA SER A 143 -0.60 1.08 -34.02
C SER A 143 0.27 0.76 -32.79
N TYR A 144 -0.25 -0.08 -31.89
CA TYR A 144 0.53 -0.64 -30.79
C TYR A 144 1.80 -1.35 -31.32
N GLY A 145 1.66 -2.13 -32.39
CA GLY A 145 2.78 -2.81 -33.05
C GLY A 145 3.91 -1.88 -33.43
N TRP A 146 3.57 -0.77 -34.09
CA TRP A 146 4.54 0.23 -34.52
C TRP A 146 5.35 0.79 -33.36
N TYR A 147 4.68 1.19 -32.28
CA TYR A 147 5.34 1.80 -31.12
C TYR A 147 6.30 0.83 -30.43
N ILE A 148 5.92 -0.44 -30.26
CA ILE A 148 6.80 -1.46 -29.65
C ILE A 148 7.96 -1.80 -30.59
N ARG A 149 7.73 -2.00 -31.89
CA ARG A 149 8.81 -2.26 -32.87
C ARG A 149 9.82 -1.14 -32.90
N LYS A 150 9.39 0.12 -32.83
CA LYS A 150 10.31 1.26 -32.77
C LYS A 150 11.27 1.16 -31.58
N VAL A 151 10.76 0.92 -30.37
CA VAL A 151 11.60 0.74 -29.17
C VAL A 151 12.57 -0.44 -29.34
N VAL A 152 12.08 -1.57 -29.85
CA VAL A 152 12.89 -2.78 -30.07
C VAL A 152 14.01 -2.53 -31.09
N THR A 153 13.68 -1.97 -32.25
CA THR A 153 14.62 -1.73 -33.35
C THR A 153 15.67 -0.68 -32.98
N GLU A 154 15.28 0.41 -32.31
CA GLU A 154 16.21 1.44 -31.83
C GLU A 154 17.15 0.90 -30.75
N ALA A 155 16.65 0.07 -29.83
CA ALA A 155 17.48 -0.59 -28.83
C ALA A 155 18.51 -1.54 -29.46
N LYS A 156 18.09 -2.37 -30.42
CA LYS A 156 19.01 -3.24 -31.19
C LYS A 156 20.05 -2.45 -31.95
N ALA A 157 19.68 -1.30 -32.53
CA ALA A 157 20.62 -0.44 -33.25
C ALA A 157 21.73 0.11 -32.34
N LYS A 158 21.47 0.25 -31.04
CA LYS A 158 22.49 0.58 -30.01
C LYS A 158 23.28 -0.65 -29.50
N GLY A 159 22.93 -1.85 -29.97
CA GLY A 159 23.52 -3.10 -29.51
C GLY A 159 22.97 -3.59 -28.16
N ALA A 160 21.86 -3.02 -27.69
CA ALA A 160 21.14 -3.52 -26.53
C ALA A 160 20.27 -4.73 -26.89
N ILE A 161 19.80 -5.45 -25.88
CA ILE A 161 19.07 -6.72 -25.96
C ILE A 161 17.65 -6.51 -25.43
N PRO A 162 16.64 -6.34 -26.30
CA PRO A 162 15.26 -6.15 -25.88
C PRO A 162 14.63 -7.46 -25.37
N VAL A 163 13.74 -7.31 -24.38
CA VAL A 163 12.84 -8.35 -23.89
C VAL A 163 11.44 -7.76 -23.85
N VAL A 164 10.51 -8.37 -24.57
CA VAL A 164 9.11 -7.91 -24.64
C VAL A 164 8.26 -8.79 -23.73
N MET A 165 7.38 -8.17 -22.96
CA MET A 165 6.46 -8.86 -22.05
C MET A 165 5.01 -8.54 -22.38
N ALA A 166 4.14 -9.54 -22.22
CA ALA A 166 2.71 -9.27 -22.07
C ALA A 166 2.48 -8.49 -20.76
N PRO A 167 1.53 -7.54 -20.70
CA PRO A 167 1.25 -6.83 -19.46
C PRO A 167 0.63 -7.77 -18.41
N ILE A 168 0.88 -7.53 -17.13
CA ILE A 168 0.26 -8.29 -16.02
C ILE A 168 -1.27 -8.37 -16.18
N PRO A 169 -1.95 -9.42 -15.68
CA PRO A 169 -3.40 -9.48 -15.73
C PRO A 169 -4.02 -8.46 -14.76
N ARG A 170 -5.26 -8.06 -15.05
CA ARG A 170 -6.10 -7.38 -14.07
C ARG A 170 -6.74 -8.41 -13.13
N ASN A 171 -7.08 -7.98 -11.92
CA ASN A 171 -7.80 -8.76 -10.92
C ASN A 171 -9.31 -8.81 -11.22
N ASP A 172 -9.67 -9.23 -12.43
CA ASP A 172 -11.04 -9.24 -12.97
C ASP A 172 -11.57 -10.67 -13.11
N TRP A 173 -11.70 -11.38 -11.98
CA TRP A 173 -12.07 -12.79 -11.95
C TRP A 173 -13.42 -13.06 -12.66
N MET A 174 -13.46 -14.11 -13.48
CA MET A 174 -14.66 -14.62 -14.16
C MET A 174 -14.76 -16.11 -13.90
N ASP A 175 -15.80 -16.55 -13.17
CA ASP A 175 -16.03 -17.95 -12.83
C ASP A 175 -14.79 -18.68 -12.25
N GLY A 176 -14.05 -17.99 -11.37
CA GLY A 176 -12.83 -18.50 -10.74
C GLY A 176 -11.59 -18.51 -11.63
N GLN A 177 -11.65 -17.89 -12.81
CA GLN A 177 -10.52 -17.73 -13.73
C GLN A 177 -10.13 -16.27 -13.90
N VAL A 178 -8.85 -16.01 -14.16
CA VAL A 178 -8.32 -14.68 -14.44
C VAL A 178 -8.23 -14.48 -15.96
N PRO A 179 -8.91 -13.51 -16.57
CA PRO A 179 -8.87 -13.33 -18.02
C PRO A 179 -7.46 -13.10 -18.56
N ARG A 180 -7.07 -13.90 -19.56
CA ARG A 180 -5.84 -13.67 -20.33
C ARG A 180 -6.07 -12.65 -21.43
N ASN A 181 -5.02 -11.97 -21.85
CA ASN A 181 -5.08 -11.00 -22.95
C ASN A 181 -4.37 -11.49 -24.23
N ASP A 182 -4.34 -12.81 -24.45
CA ASP A 182 -3.68 -13.50 -25.57
C ASP A 182 -4.20 -13.09 -26.95
N GLU A 183 -5.43 -12.57 -27.05
CA GLU A 183 -6.03 -12.08 -28.31
C GLU A 183 -5.92 -10.55 -28.48
N SER A 184 -5.22 -9.86 -27.57
CA SER A 184 -5.04 -8.39 -27.61
C SER A 184 -3.59 -8.00 -27.30
N TYR A 185 -3.34 -7.08 -26.37
CA TYR A 185 -2.01 -6.51 -26.13
C TYR A 185 -0.94 -7.56 -25.76
N GLY A 186 -1.30 -8.62 -25.03
CA GLY A 186 -0.37 -9.73 -24.75
C GLY A 186 -0.05 -10.54 -26.00
N GLY A 187 -1.08 -10.88 -26.79
CA GLY A 187 -0.92 -11.54 -28.09
C GLY A 187 -0.11 -10.73 -29.10
N TRP A 188 -0.38 -9.43 -29.20
CA TRP A 188 0.35 -8.52 -30.08
C TRP A 188 1.80 -8.36 -29.62
N ALA A 189 2.05 -8.23 -28.32
CA ALA A 189 3.41 -8.22 -27.77
C ALA A 189 4.18 -9.50 -28.12
N LYS A 190 3.53 -10.67 -28.03
CA LYS A 190 4.09 -11.95 -28.47
C LYS A 190 4.43 -11.95 -29.96
N GLN A 191 3.47 -11.58 -30.80
CA GLN A 191 3.66 -11.54 -32.26
C GLN A 191 4.83 -10.62 -32.65
N ILE A 192 4.91 -9.42 -32.06
CA ILE A 192 6.01 -8.48 -32.31
C ILE A 192 7.34 -9.08 -31.88
N ALA A 193 7.40 -9.73 -30.73
CA ALA A 193 8.63 -10.35 -30.24
C ALA A 193 9.12 -11.48 -31.15
N GLU A 194 8.20 -12.29 -31.70
CA GLU A 194 8.50 -13.34 -32.68
C GLU A 194 9.00 -12.75 -34.01
N GLU A 195 8.30 -11.75 -34.55
CA GLU A 195 8.69 -11.05 -35.79
C GLU A 195 10.06 -10.37 -35.66
N GLU A 196 10.32 -9.75 -34.51
CA GLU A 196 11.58 -9.11 -34.18
C GLU A 196 12.65 -10.08 -33.67
N GLN A 197 12.35 -11.37 -33.50
CA GLN A 197 13.30 -12.35 -32.98
C GLN A 197 13.94 -11.92 -31.64
N VAL A 198 13.14 -11.37 -30.73
CA VAL A 198 13.55 -11.01 -29.37
C VAL A 198 12.87 -11.91 -28.35
N THR A 199 13.40 -11.96 -27.14
CA THR A 199 12.81 -12.76 -26.07
C THR A 199 11.41 -12.23 -25.73
N PHE A 200 10.44 -13.13 -25.71
CA PHE A 200 9.10 -12.89 -25.18
C PHE A 200 8.92 -13.59 -23.84
N ILE A 201 8.33 -12.89 -22.87
CA ILE A 201 7.87 -13.48 -21.61
C ILE A 201 6.36 -13.26 -21.51
N ASN A 202 5.58 -14.34 -21.46
CA ASN A 202 4.14 -14.27 -21.24
C ASN A 202 3.82 -14.03 -19.76
N LEU A 203 4.14 -12.83 -19.27
CA LEU A 203 3.92 -12.46 -17.87
C LEU A 203 2.43 -12.43 -17.50
N ASN A 204 1.55 -12.14 -18.48
CA ASN A 204 0.10 -12.19 -18.29
C ASN A 204 -0.36 -13.57 -17.84
N ASP A 205 -0.05 -14.60 -18.64
CA ASP A 205 -0.47 -15.97 -18.36
C ASP A 205 0.23 -16.56 -17.12
N LYS A 206 1.53 -16.30 -16.97
CA LYS A 206 2.29 -16.74 -15.78
C LYS A 206 1.67 -16.22 -14.50
N MET A 207 1.33 -14.92 -14.46
CA MET A 207 0.76 -14.30 -13.27
C MET A 207 -0.70 -14.69 -13.06
N ALA A 208 -1.50 -14.79 -14.12
CA ALA A 208 -2.89 -15.26 -14.05
C ALA A 208 -2.95 -16.69 -13.50
N SER A 209 -2.09 -17.58 -13.99
CA SER A 209 -2.00 -18.97 -13.51
C SER A 209 -1.60 -19.04 -12.03
N GLU A 210 -0.71 -18.16 -11.56
CA GLU A 210 -0.33 -18.13 -10.15
C GLU A 210 -1.43 -17.52 -9.26
N MET A 211 -2.16 -16.52 -9.75
CA MET A 211 -3.35 -15.99 -9.07
C MET A 211 -4.40 -17.08 -8.90
N GLU A 212 -4.70 -17.84 -9.94
CA GLU A 212 -5.69 -18.94 -9.93
C GLU A 212 -5.32 -20.05 -8.94
N LYS A 213 -4.04 -20.44 -8.89
CA LYS A 213 -3.56 -21.41 -7.89
C LYS A 213 -3.79 -20.94 -6.45
N ARG A 214 -3.72 -19.64 -6.20
CA ARG A 214 -3.93 -19.04 -4.87
C ARG A 214 -5.41 -18.86 -4.54
N GLY A 215 -6.23 -18.60 -5.56
CA GLY A 215 -7.64 -18.28 -5.42
C GLY A 215 -7.89 -16.80 -5.09
N GLU A 216 -9.07 -16.31 -5.46
CA GLU A 216 -9.44 -14.88 -5.39
C GLU A 216 -9.24 -14.28 -4.00
N ASP A 217 -9.63 -14.97 -2.94
CA ASP A 217 -9.49 -14.50 -1.55
C ASP A 217 -8.03 -14.25 -1.13
N GLN A 218 -7.07 -14.98 -1.70
CA GLN A 218 -5.65 -14.82 -1.42
C GLN A 218 -4.96 -13.83 -2.36
N VAL A 219 -5.66 -13.34 -3.38
CA VAL A 219 -5.17 -12.38 -4.36
C VAL A 219 -5.74 -10.99 -4.05
N THR A 220 -7.06 -10.91 -3.90
CA THR A 220 -7.81 -9.69 -3.63
C THR A 220 -7.60 -9.22 -2.19
N GLY A 221 -6.93 -8.07 -2.03
CA GLY A 221 -6.51 -7.54 -0.73
C GLY A 221 -5.10 -7.97 -0.30
N HIS A 222 -4.39 -8.74 -1.12
CA HIS A 222 -3.04 -9.24 -0.83
C HIS A 222 -2.03 -8.94 -1.94
N LEU A 223 -2.32 -9.34 -3.18
CA LEU A 223 -1.51 -9.05 -4.36
C LEU A 223 -2.04 -7.83 -5.12
N PHE A 224 -3.36 -7.65 -5.12
CA PHE A 224 -4.07 -6.47 -5.60
C PHE A 224 -4.89 -5.88 -4.46
N TYR A 225 -5.38 -4.66 -4.64
CA TYR A 225 -6.26 -4.01 -3.67
C TYR A 225 -7.72 -4.27 -4.03
N LYS A 226 -8.60 -4.40 -3.02
CA LYS A 226 -10.05 -4.52 -3.26
C LYS A 226 -10.62 -3.36 -4.08
N ARG A 227 -10.07 -2.16 -3.89
CA ARG A 227 -10.45 -0.93 -4.58
C ARG A 227 -9.77 -0.73 -5.94
N ASP A 228 -8.81 -1.59 -6.30
CA ASP A 228 -7.99 -1.41 -7.50
C ASP A 228 -7.62 -2.76 -8.12
N HIS A 229 -8.30 -3.07 -9.22
CA HIS A 229 -8.09 -4.27 -10.01
C HIS A 229 -6.87 -4.24 -10.94
N THR A 230 -6.19 -3.10 -11.10
CA THR A 230 -5.07 -2.95 -12.05
C THR A 230 -3.73 -2.86 -11.33
N HIS A 231 -3.64 -2.09 -10.25
CA HIS A 231 -2.36 -1.84 -9.58
C HIS A 231 -2.11 -2.84 -8.45
N THR A 232 -0.91 -3.40 -8.42
CA THR A 232 -0.50 -4.39 -7.44
C THR A 232 -0.03 -3.74 -6.14
N SER A 233 -0.14 -4.49 -5.04
CA SER A 233 0.62 -4.23 -3.82
C SER A 233 2.10 -4.56 -4.05
N ALA A 234 2.96 -4.23 -3.08
CA ALA A 234 4.36 -4.66 -3.09
C ALA A 234 4.52 -6.18 -3.31
N LYS A 235 3.62 -7.00 -2.72
CA LYS A 235 3.64 -8.46 -2.88
C LYS A 235 3.29 -8.88 -4.30
N GLY A 236 2.30 -8.24 -4.92
CA GLY A 236 1.94 -8.51 -6.32
C GLY A 236 3.03 -8.08 -7.28
N ALA A 237 3.67 -6.94 -7.04
CA ALA A 237 4.80 -6.45 -7.83
C ALA A 237 6.03 -7.39 -7.72
N VAL A 238 6.34 -7.89 -6.52
CA VAL A 238 7.37 -8.93 -6.31
C VAL A 238 7.03 -10.22 -7.05
N LEU A 239 5.77 -10.67 -7.01
CA LEU A 239 5.35 -11.86 -7.75
C LEU A 239 5.56 -11.69 -9.26
N ALA A 240 5.17 -10.55 -9.82
CA ALA A 240 5.42 -10.26 -11.23
C ALA A 240 6.93 -10.26 -11.54
N ALA A 241 7.76 -9.64 -10.68
CA ALA A 241 9.21 -9.65 -10.83
C ALA A 241 9.82 -11.07 -10.76
N SER A 242 9.31 -11.95 -9.89
CA SER A 242 9.78 -13.34 -9.82
C SER A 242 9.42 -14.13 -11.07
N LEU A 243 8.23 -13.92 -11.62
CA LEU A 243 7.78 -14.59 -12.86
C LEU A 243 8.53 -14.09 -14.10
N ILE A 244 9.01 -12.84 -14.08
CA ILE A 244 9.94 -12.33 -15.10
C ILE A 244 11.29 -13.06 -14.98
N ALA A 245 11.83 -13.19 -13.77
CA ALA A 245 13.08 -13.91 -13.53
C ALA A 245 12.99 -15.39 -13.97
N GLU A 246 11.88 -16.06 -13.67
CA GLU A 246 11.57 -17.41 -14.17
C GLU A 246 11.51 -17.44 -15.71
N GLY A 247 10.77 -16.51 -16.34
CA GLY A 247 10.70 -16.42 -17.79
C GLY A 247 12.05 -16.16 -18.47
N LEU A 248 12.95 -15.43 -17.82
CA LEU A 248 14.33 -15.26 -18.28
C LEU A 248 15.11 -16.58 -18.21
N GLN A 249 15.01 -17.31 -17.10
CA GLN A 249 15.67 -18.62 -16.93
C GLN A 249 15.19 -19.67 -17.95
N GLU A 250 13.91 -19.65 -18.29
CA GLU A 250 13.32 -20.54 -19.31
C GLU A 250 13.71 -20.18 -20.75
N SER A 251 14.24 -18.97 -20.96
CA SER A 251 14.59 -18.47 -22.28
C SER A 251 16.06 -18.66 -22.64
N ASP A 252 16.41 -18.35 -23.89
CA ASP A 252 17.79 -18.22 -24.35
C ASP A 252 18.37 -16.82 -24.13
N ASN A 253 17.66 -15.94 -23.42
CA ASN A 253 18.14 -14.58 -23.15
C ASN A 253 19.36 -14.59 -22.23
N SER A 254 20.40 -13.84 -22.58
CA SER A 254 21.64 -13.78 -21.79
C SER A 254 21.47 -13.10 -20.43
N LEU A 255 20.38 -12.37 -20.17
CA LEU A 255 20.09 -11.81 -18.85
C LEU A 255 19.91 -12.91 -17.79
N LYS A 256 19.57 -14.14 -18.19
CA LYS A 256 19.41 -15.29 -17.28
C LYS A 256 20.66 -15.59 -16.46
N GLU A 257 21.84 -15.29 -16.99
CA GLU A 257 23.14 -15.47 -16.32
C GLU A 257 23.31 -14.59 -15.08
N TYR A 258 22.46 -13.57 -14.95
CA TYR A 258 22.43 -12.67 -13.80
C TYR A 258 21.25 -12.92 -12.87
N VAL A 259 20.36 -13.87 -13.16
CA VAL A 259 19.24 -14.19 -12.27
C VAL A 259 19.76 -14.91 -11.02
N LEU A 260 19.36 -14.44 -9.84
CA LEU A 260 19.74 -15.06 -8.57
C LEU A 260 18.94 -16.35 -8.36
N GLU A 261 19.63 -17.42 -7.94
CA GLU A 261 18.99 -18.70 -7.58
C GLU A 261 18.13 -18.55 -6.32
N ASN A 262 18.60 -17.78 -5.34
CA ASN A 262 17.95 -17.57 -4.05
C ASN A 262 17.90 -16.06 -3.73
N PRO A 263 16.99 -15.29 -4.34
CA PRO A 263 16.90 -13.85 -4.11
C PRO A 263 16.42 -13.54 -2.68
N GLU A 264 17.06 -12.58 -2.03
CA GLU A 264 16.59 -12.02 -0.76
C GLU A 264 15.55 -10.92 -1.02
N ILE A 265 14.30 -11.17 -0.65
CA ILE A 265 13.20 -10.24 -0.91
C ILE A 265 12.96 -9.32 0.28
N THR A 266 13.06 -8.01 0.04
CA THR A 266 12.71 -6.96 0.99
C THR A 266 11.46 -6.22 0.52
N LEU A 267 10.41 -6.30 1.34
CA LEU A 267 9.17 -5.54 1.16
C LEU A 267 9.22 -4.23 1.98
N PRO A 268 8.40 -3.21 1.64
CA PRO A 268 8.25 -2.04 2.47
C PRO A 268 7.80 -2.42 3.89
N GLN A 269 8.37 -1.76 4.90
CA GLN A 269 7.94 -1.93 6.29
C GLN A 269 6.47 -1.49 6.41
N LYS A 270 5.70 -2.27 7.16
CA LYS A 270 4.32 -1.92 7.51
C LYS A 270 4.31 -1.02 8.75
N HIS A 271 3.35 -0.12 8.82
CA HIS A 271 3.03 0.60 10.06
C HIS A 271 2.19 -0.29 10.98
N ASN A 272 2.18 0.00 12.28
CA ASN A 272 1.27 -0.64 13.21
C ASN A 272 0.12 0.29 13.60
N LEU A 273 -1.08 -0.27 13.65
CA LEU A 273 -2.25 0.35 14.23
C LEU A 273 -2.67 -0.42 15.48
N PHE A 274 -2.52 0.20 16.64
CA PHE A 274 -3.03 -0.32 17.90
C PHE A 274 -4.42 0.25 18.19
N ILE A 275 -5.34 -0.60 18.62
CA ILE A 275 -6.69 -0.21 19.01
C ILE A 275 -6.86 -0.54 20.50
N ILE A 276 -7.06 0.46 21.35
CA ILE A 276 -7.30 0.29 22.78
C ILE A 276 -8.70 0.76 23.15
N GLY A 277 -9.31 0.09 24.13
CA GLY A 277 -10.67 0.42 24.52
C GLY A 277 -11.33 -0.63 25.40
N ASP A 278 -12.64 -0.48 25.54
CA ASP A 278 -13.50 -1.32 26.35
C ASP A 278 -14.18 -2.46 25.56
N SER A 279 -15.26 -3.03 26.12
CA SER A 279 -16.02 -4.12 25.48
C SER A 279 -16.69 -3.72 24.17
N THR A 280 -16.97 -2.44 23.92
CA THR A 280 -17.53 -1.97 22.64
C THR A 280 -16.49 -1.91 21.52
N VAL A 281 -15.22 -2.16 21.85
CA VAL A 281 -14.07 -2.19 20.92
C VAL A 281 -13.47 -3.59 20.82
N ALA A 282 -13.42 -4.32 21.93
CA ALA A 282 -12.76 -5.62 22.07
C ALA A 282 -13.49 -6.77 21.35
N ASN A 283 -12.73 -7.82 21.05
CA ASN A 283 -13.32 -9.14 20.83
C ASN A 283 -13.71 -9.73 22.20
N ASN A 284 -15.01 -9.83 22.47
CA ASN A 284 -15.51 -10.32 23.76
C ASN A 284 -15.71 -11.85 23.80
N GLY A 285 -15.59 -12.55 22.67
CA GLY A 285 -15.59 -14.02 22.59
C GLY A 285 -16.81 -14.74 23.19
N GLN A 286 -17.90 -14.02 23.53
CA GLN A 286 -19.10 -14.56 24.19
C GLN A 286 -20.40 -14.01 23.58
N ASP A 287 -21.41 -14.87 23.53
CA ASP A 287 -22.85 -14.56 23.39
C ASP A 287 -23.25 -13.56 22.29
N GLY A 288 -22.61 -13.66 21.11
CA GLY A 288 -22.95 -12.84 19.96
C GLY A 288 -22.61 -11.34 20.08
N LYS A 289 -21.96 -10.91 21.18
CA LYS A 289 -21.54 -9.52 21.43
C LYS A 289 -20.10 -9.31 20.98
N THR A 290 -19.84 -8.22 20.27
CA THR A 290 -18.51 -7.90 19.77
C THR A 290 -18.32 -6.41 19.57
N GLY A 291 -17.09 -5.94 19.71
CA GLY A 291 -16.73 -4.55 19.48
C GLY A 291 -16.33 -4.26 18.05
N TRP A 292 -16.41 -2.97 17.67
CA TRP A 292 -16.10 -2.52 16.31
C TRP A 292 -14.63 -2.73 15.92
N GLY A 293 -13.71 -2.74 16.89
CA GLY A 293 -12.28 -2.95 16.63
C GLY A 293 -11.97 -4.33 16.05
N VAL A 294 -12.89 -5.30 16.14
CA VAL A 294 -12.80 -6.61 15.48
C VAL A 294 -12.98 -6.50 13.96
N TYR A 295 -13.80 -5.54 13.52
CA TYR A 295 -14.20 -5.37 12.13
C TYR A 295 -13.41 -4.30 11.40
N LEU A 296 -12.77 -3.37 12.12
CA LEU A 296 -11.95 -2.33 11.49
C LEU A 296 -10.94 -2.86 10.46
N PRO A 297 -10.22 -4.01 10.67
CA PRO A 297 -9.30 -4.53 9.67
C PRO A 297 -9.90 -4.75 8.28
N GLN A 298 -11.23 -4.88 8.16
CA GLN A 298 -11.92 -5.00 6.86
C GLN A 298 -11.88 -3.73 6.01
N HIS A 299 -11.61 -2.58 6.64
CA HIS A 299 -11.52 -1.26 6.02
C HIS A 299 -10.09 -0.70 6.03
N ILE A 300 -9.12 -1.51 6.45
CA ILE A 300 -7.72 -1.13 6.58
C ILE A 300 -6.88 -1.88 5.56
N ASP A 301 -5.98 -1.16 4.90
CA ASP A 301 -4.96 -1.71 4.03
C ASP A 301 -3.95 -2.55 4.83
N THR A 302 -4.30 -3.82 5.04
CA THR A 302 -3.46 -4.77 5.76
C THR A 302 -2.22 -5.21 4.98
N THR A 303 -2.07 -4.81 3.72
CA THR A 303 -0.81 -5.00 2.99
C THR A 303 0.26 -4.02 3.44
N ARG A 304 -0.16 -2.85 3.96
CA ARG A 304 0.72 -1.79 4.48
C ARG A 304 0.64 -1.55 5.98
N MET A 305 -0.36 -2.13 6.65
CA MET A 305 -0.56 -1.95 8.09
C MET A 305 -0.78 -3.27 8.81
N ASN A 306 -0.18 -3.40 10.00
CA ASN A 306 -0.55 -4.44 10.97
C ASN A 306 -1.60 -3.85 11.92
N VAL A 307 -2.70 -4.56 12.16
CA VAL A 307 -3.75 -4.10 13.08
C VAL A 307 -3.76 -4.96 14.34
N TYR A 308 -3.58 -4.31 15.49
CA TYR A 308 -3.57 -4.95 16.80
C TYR A 308 -4.73 -4.42 17.64
N ASN A 309 -5.86 -5.16 17.67
CA ASN A 309 -6.92 -4.88 18.62
C ASN A 309 -6.50 -5.35 20.03
N LYS A 310 -6.16 -4.39 20.87
CA LYS A 310 -5.71 -4.54 22.26
C LYS A 310 -6.77 -4.14 23.27
N ALA A 311 -7.97 -3.74 22.82
CA ALA A 311 -9.09 -3.47 23.68
C ALA A 311 -9.48 -4.69 24.51
N ARG A 312 -10.00 -4.45 25.71
CA ARG A 312 -10.35 -5.51 26.66
C ARG A 312 -11.70 -5.25 27.29
N GLY A 313 -12.58 -6.25 27.22
CA GLY A 313 -13.92 -6.19 27.79
C GLY A 313 -13.93 -5.79 29.27
N GLY A 314 -14.82 -4.86 29.62
CA GLY A 314 -15.01 -4.37 30.98
C GLY A 314 -13.91 -3.48 31.54
N ARG A 315 -12.96 -3.00 30.71
CA ARG A 315 -11.95 -2.02 31.14
C ARG A 315 -12.46 -0.59 30.93
N SER A 316 -12.00 0.31 31.80
CA SER A 316 -12.10 1.76 31.67
C SER A 316 -10.74 2.33 31.30
N SER A 317 -10.67 3.65 31.04
CA SER A 317 -9.37 4.32 30.87
C SER A 317 -8.44 4.09 32.06
N ARG A 318 -8.99 4.06 33.28
CA ARG A 318 -8.27 3.73 34.53
C ARG A 318 -7.79 2.29 34.55
N THR A 319 -8.69 1.32 34.44
CA THR A 319 -8.31 -0.08 34.70
C THR A 319 -7.44 -0.66 33.60
N PHE A 320 -7.54 -0.14 32.38
CA PHE A 320 -6.62 -0.49 31.30
C PHE A 320 -5.16 -0.13 31.67
N ARG A 321 -4.95 1.02 32.32
CA ARG A 321 -3.63 1.42 32.82
C ARG A 321 -3.22 0.61 34.04
N TYR A 322 -4.09 0.50 35.04
CA TYR A 322 -3.81 -0.19 36.30
C TYR A 322 -3.38 -1.64 36.08
N GLU A 323 -3.98 -2.33 35.10
CA GLU A 323 -3.68 -3.73 34.78
C GLU A 323 -2.43 -3.91 33.89
N GLY A 324 -1.71 -2.84 33.55
CA GLY A 324 -0.52 -2.89 32.69
C GLY A 324 -0.80 -3.10 31.20
N LEU A 325 -2.07 -3.10 30.77
CA LEU A 325 -2.43 -3.32 29.37
C LEU A 325 -1.94 -2.20 28.45
N TRP A 326 -1.86 -0.97 28.99
CA TRP A 326 -1.22 0.13 28.26
C TRP A 326 0.29 -0.04 28.12
N ASP A 327 0.97 -0.51 29.16
CA ASP A 327 2.41 -0.72 29.11
C ASP A 327 2.79 -1.76 28.04
N GLU A 328 2.01 -2.84 27.90
CA GLU A 328 2.16 -3.82 26.81
C GLU A 328 2.04 -3.23 25.40
N VAL A 329 1.24 -2.17 25.23
CA VAL A 329 1.09 -1.46 23.95
C VAL A 329 2.26 -0.51 23.76
N LYS A 330 2.54 0.32 24.77
CA LYS A 330 3.60 1.34 24.76
C LYS A 330 4.98 0.75 24.48
N GLU A 331 5.30 -0.41 25.05
CA GLU A 331 6.57 -1.12 24.81
C GLU A 331 6.75 -1.59 23.36
N ARG A 332 5.69 -1.60 22.56
CA ARG A 332 5.68 -2.06 21.17
C ARG A 332 5.49 -0.95 20.14
N LEU A 333 5.32 0.30 20.58
CA LEU A 333 5.14 1.43 19.66
C LEU A 333 6.46 1.75 18.96
N GLU A 334 6.39 1.91 17.65
CA GLU A 334 7.46 2.43 16.81
C GLU A 334 7.10 3.82 16.26
N PRO A 335 8.08 4.68 15.96
CA PRO A 335 7.80 5.95 15.30
C PRO A 335 7.03 5.76 13.99
N GLY A 336 5.95 6.52 13.81
CA GLY A 336 5.04 6.37 12.67
C GLY A 336 3.90 5.36 12.86
N ASP A 337 3.77 4.74 14.03
CA ASP A 337 2.59 3.95 14.40
C ASP A 337 1.38 4.82 14.74
N PHE A 338 0.21 4.20 14.81
CA PHE A 338 -1.06 4.84 15.17
C PHE A 338 -1.70 4.15 16.37
N VAL A 339 -2.36 4.93 17.22
CA VAL A 339 -3.15 4.40 18.35
C VAL A 339 -4.57 4.97 18.33
N LEU A 340 -5.56 4.12 18.06
CA LEU A 340 -6.98 4.45 18.23
C LEU A 340 -7.39 4.16 19.69
N MET A 341 -8.01 5.12 20.35
CA MET A 341 -8.37 5.03 21.77
C MET A 341 -9.85 5.33 21.97
N GLN A 342 -10.62 4.39 22.52
CA GLN A 342 -12.03 4.64 22.86
C GLN A 342 -12.39 4.09 24.25
N PHE A 343 -12.65 4.99 25.19
CA PHE A 343 -13.08 4.71 26.56
C PHE A 343 -14.21 5.64 27.00
N GLY A 344 -14.91 5.28 28.07
CA GLY A 344 -15.98 6.08 28.66
C GLY A 344 -17.11 5.26 29.29
N HIS A 345 -17.47 4.10 28.72
CA HIS A 345 -18.62 3.32 29.19
C HIS A 345 -18.43 2.80 30.62
N ASN A 346 -17.24 2.28 30.91
CA ASN A 346 -16.90 1.72 32.22
C ASN A 346 -16.37 2.78 33.19
N ASP A 347 -15.89 3.91 32.67
CA ASP A 347 -15.39 5.05 33.45
C ASP A 347 -16.49 5.71 34.29
N GLY A 348 -17.75 5.61 33.85
CA GLY A 348 -18.93 6.04 34.61
C GLY A 348 -19.31 5.15 35.80
N GLY A 349 -18.60 4.04 36.01
CA GLY A 349 -18.85 3.13 37.13
C GLY A 349 -18.46 3.72 38.49
N HIS A 350 -18.74 2.97 39.55
CA HIS A 350 -18.28 3.32 40.89
C HIS A 350 -16.75 3.19 40.99
N VAL A 351 -16.14 4.18 41.67
CA VAL A 351 -14.69 4.31 41.84
C VAL A 351 -14.16 3.33 42.89
N ASP A 352 -14.95 3.03 43.92
CA ASP A 352 -14.59 2.32 45.15
C ASP A 352 -15.45 1.06 45.43
N GLN A 353 -16.14 0.55 44.39
CA GLN A 353 -16.92 -0.69 44.49
C GLN A 353 -16.24 -1.84 43.73
N PRO A 354 -16.53 -3.10 44.10
CA PRO A 354 -16.00 -4.28 43.41
C PRO A 354 -16.15 -4.17 41.88
N LYS A 355 -15.08 -4.54 41.15
CA LYS A 355 -14.74 -4.25 39.74
C LYS A 355 -13.89 -2.99 39.53
N TYR A 356 -13.98 -1.99 40.40
CA TYR A 356 -13.10 -0.80 40.44
C TYR A 356 -12.92 -0.10 39.08
N ARG A 357 -13.98 -0.02 38.29
CA ARG A 357 -13.92 0.48 36.91
C ARG A 357 -13.97 2.01 36.83
N GLY A 358 -14.65 2.67 37.76
CA GLY A 358 -14.88 4.11 37.68
C GLY A 358 -13.59 4.91 37.71
N SER A 359 -13.52 5.97 36.91
CA SER A 359 -12.54 7.05 37.08
C SER A 359 -13.21 8.26 37.73
N LEU A 360 -12.42 9.22 38.24
CA LEU A 360 -13.00 10.49 38.67
C LEU A 360 -13.54 11.24 37.45
N LYS A 361 -14.62 11.99 37.63
CA LYS A 361 -15.27 12.74 36.55
C LYS A 361 -14.50 14.04 36.27
N GLY A 362 -14.39 14.42 35.00
CA GLY A 362 -13.81 15.71 34.61
C GLY A 362 -12.43 15.62 33.96
N MET A 363 -11.82 16.81 33.83
CA MET A 363 -10.56 17.06 33.12
C MET A 363 -9.37 17.41 34.04
N GLY A 364 -9.65 17.70 35.31
CA GLY A 364 -8.66 18.21 36.25
C GLY A 364 -7.70 17.14 36.77
N ASP A 365 -6.81 17.56 37.66
CA ASP A 365 -5.78 16.70 38.26
C ASP A 365 -6.22 16.13 39.62
N GLU A 366 -7.52 16.14 39.92
CA GLU A 366 -8.05 15.60 41.16
C GLU A 366 -7.71 14.11 41.29
N THR A 367 -7.41 13.70 42.52
CA THR A 367 -7.13 12.31 42.85
C THR A 367 -7.97 11.82 44.02
N GLN A 368 -8.16 10.51 44.07
CA GLN A 368 -8.77 9.82 45.19
C GLN A 368 -8.01 8.53 45.47
N GLU A 369 -7.62 8.33 46.73
CA GLU A 369 -7.08 7.06 47.18
C GLU A 369 -8.22 6.03 47.32
N VAL A 370 -8.11 4.90 46.62
CA VAL A 370 -9.07 3.81 46.66
C VAL A 370 -8.41 2.56 47.19
N GLN A 371 -8.93 2.05 48.31
CA GLN A 371 -8.56 0.73 48.80
C GLN A 371 -9.14 -0.34 47.87
N ARG A 372 -8.29 -1.06 47.15
CA ARG A 372 -8.66 -2.23 46.36
C ARG A 372 -8.35 -3.49 47.16
N ASP A 373 -9.38 -4.21 47.59
CA ASP A 373 -9.33 -5.52 48.26
C ASP A 373 -7.92 -5.99 48.69
N SER A 374 -7.41 -7.07 48.11
CA SER A 374 -6.10 -7.66 48.43
C SER A 374 -4.91 -6.98 47.73
N THR A 375 -5.14 -5.93 46.93
CA THR A 375 -4.10 -5.32 46.08
C THR A 375 -3.55 -3.99 46.62
N GLY A 376 -4.08 -3.49 47.75
CA GLY A 376 -3.60 -2.26 48.39
C GLY A 376 -4.35 -1.01 47.94
N VAL A 377 -3.74 0.16 48.17
CA VAL A 377 -4.32 1.46 47.83
C VAL A 377 -3.88 1.86 46.42
N GLU A 378 -4.83 2.30 45.59
CA GLU A 378 -4.60 2.88 44.26
C GLU A 378 -4.96 4.38 44.27
N THR A 379 -4.06 5.23 43.78
CA THR A 379 -4.38 6.63 43.45
C THR A 379 -5.15 6.69 42.14
N VAL A 380 -6.40 7.13 42.22
CA VAL A 380 -7.32 7.23 41.07
C VAL A 380 -7.35 8.66 40.58
N HIS A 381 -7.24 8.84 39.27
CA HIS A 381 -7.29 10.15 38.61
C HIS A 381 -8.63 10.38 37.86
N THR A 382 -8.77 11.59 37.31
CA THR A 382 -9.89 11.91 36.41
C THR A 382 -9.78 11.19 35.07
N TYR A 383 -10.92 11.02 34.39
CA TYR A 383 -10.97 10.52 33.02
C TYR A 383 -10.05 11.32 32.09
N GLY A 384 -10.14 12.65 32.13
CA GLY A 384 -9.30 13.52 31.31
C GLY A 384 -7.81 13.33 31.58
N TRP A 385 -7.41 13.10 32.83
CA TRP A 385 -6.03 12.78 33.16
C TRP A 385 -5.56 11.51 32.46
N TYR A 386 -6.31 10.40 32.52
CA TYR A 386 -5.92 9.14 31.89
C TYR A 386 -5.79 9.25 30.37
N ILE A 387 -6.76 9.89 29.69
CA ILE A 387 -6.71 10.10 28.24
C ILE A 387 -5.50 10.97 27.86
N LYS A 388 -5.25 12.07 28.59
CA LYS A 388 -4.06 12.93 28.37
C LYS A 388 -2.75 12.17 28.55
N GLN A 389 -2.66 11.21 29.47
CA GLN A 389 -1.45 10.38 29.60
C GLN A 389 -1.25 9.48 28.38
N TYR A 390 -2.30 8.81 27.90
CA TYR A 390 -2.19 7.96 26.70
C TYR A 390 -1.75 8.76 25.48
N ILE A 391 -2.32 9.95 25.26
CA ILE A 391 -1.91 10.87 24.17
C ILE A 391 -0.42 11.19 24.28
N LYS A 392 0.02 11.70 25.43
CA LYS A 392 1.42 12.13 25.64
C LYS A 392 2.40 10.98 25.48
N GLU A 393 2.06 9.80 25.98
CA GLU A 393 2.93 8.62 25.89
C GLU A 393 2.97 8.04 24.46
N THR A 394 1.87 8.13 23.71
CA THR A 394 1.86 7.81 22.27
C THR A 394 2.76 8.78 21.48
N GLU A 395 2.62 10.09 21.70
CA GLU A 395 3.45 11.09 21.02
C GLU A 395 4.94 10.96 21.40
N ALA A 396 5.24 10.65 22.66
CA ALA A 396 6.60 10.43 23.13
C ALA A 396 7.27 9.22 22.46
N ALA A 397 6.49 8.22 22.02
CA ALA A 397 6.97 7.09 21.23
C ALA A 397 7.11 7.41 19.73
N GLY A 398 6.78 8.63 19.29
CA GLY A 398 6.76 9.02 17.88
C GLY A 398 5.55 8.46 17.11
N ALA A 399 4.55 7.94 17.81
CA ALA A 399 3.30 7.46 17.24
C ALA A 399 2.22 8.55 17.27
N THR A 400 1.16 8.38 16.48
CA THR A 400 0.05 9.33 16.39
C THR A 400 -1.13 8.87 17.26
N PRO A 401 -1.58 9.65 18.25
CA PRO A 401 -2.78 9.34 19.02
C PRO A 401 -4.06 9.84 18.33
N ILE A 402 -5.07 8.97 18.27
CA ILE A 402 -6.42 9.28 17.79
C ILE A 402 -7.41 8.83 18.86
N VAL A 403 -8.07 9.80 19.49
CA VAL A 403 -9.13 9.54 20.48
C VAL A 403 -10.48 9.54 19.78
N LEU A 404 -11.26 8.51 20.05
CA LEU A 404 -12.65 8.40 19.61
C LEU A 404 -13.55 8.56 20.82
N SER A 405 -14.61 9.35 20.68
CA SER A 405 -15.70 9.31 21.65
C SER A 405 -16.34 7.92 21.69
N MET A 406 -16.84 7.49 22.85
CA MET A 406 -17.55 6.22 22.98
C MET A 406 -18.78 6.14 22.07
N ILE A 407 -19.06 4.97 21.47
CA ILE A 407 -20.29 4.75 20.69
C ILE A 407 -21.55 5.05 21.53
N PRO A 408 -22.68 5.41 20.91
CA PRO A 408 -23.93 5.60 21.65
C PRO A 408 -24.46 4.28 22.20
N ARG A 409 -25.12 4.37 23.36
CA ARG A 409 -25.99 3.32 23.85
C ARG A 409 -27.30 3.30 23.06
N ASN A 410 -28.02 2.19 23.10
CA ASN A 410 -29.39 2.11 22.60
C ASN A 410 -30.38 2.80 23.56
N GLU A 411 -30.16 4.09 23.81
CA GLU A 411 -30.96 4.93 24.69
C GLU A 411 -31.46 6.13 23.90
N TRP A 412 -32.76 6.40 23.99
CA TRP A 412 -33.45 7.36 23.12
C TRP A 412 -34.26 8.39 23.93
N PRO A 413 -33.63 9.19 24.81
CA PRO A 413 -34.36 10.23 25.54
C PRO A 413 -35.03 11.19 24.54
N ASN A 414 -36.32 11.46 24.74
CA ASN A 414 -37.12 12.32 23.87
C ASN A 414 -37.10 11.91 22.38
N GLY A 415 -36.92 10.62 22.08
CA GLY A 415 -36.94 10.10 20.70
C GLY A 415 -35.65 10.35 19.90
N LYS A 416 -34.56 10.75 20.57
CA LYS A 416 -33.24 10.97 19.96
C LYS A 416 -32.17 10.15 20.65
N VAL A 417 -31.20 9.64 19.90
CA VAL A 417 -30.10 8.84 20.46
C VAL A 417 -29.33 9.70 21.47
N GLU A 418 -29.03 9.15 22.64
CA GLU A 418 -28.30 9.88 23.68
C GLU A 418 -26.90 10.31 23.20
N ARG A 419 -26.59 11.59 23.37
CA ARG A 419 -25.23 12.15 23.22
C ARG A 419 -24.75 12.68 24.57
N PRO A 420 -23.71 12.09 25.17
CA PRO A 420 -23.17 12.54 26.46
C PRO A 420 -22.28 13.78 26.32
N THR A 421 -22.82 14.86 25.75
CA THR A 421 -22.12 16.12 25.40
C THR A 421 -21.62 16.94 26.59
N GLU A 422 -22.03 16.62 27.82
CA GLU A 422 -21.54 17.26 29.04
C GLU A 422 -20.65 16.33 29.90
N SER A 423 -20.23 15.18 29.36
CA SER A 423 -19.40 14.22 30.09
C SER A 423 -18.32 13.58 29.21
N TYR A 424 -18.25 12.25 29.11
CA TYR A 424 -17.12 11.52 28.53
C TYR A 424 -16.82 11.86 27.06
N VAL A 425 -17.83 12.20 26.24
CA VAL A 425 -17.59 12.70 24.86
C VAL A 425 -16.85 14.03 24.88
N LYS A 426 -17.34 14.97 25.71
CA LYS A 426 -16.73 16.28 25.89
C LYS A 426 -15.33 16.18 26.46
N TRP A 427 -15.14 15.39 27.52
CA TRP A 427 -13.82 15.23 28.14
C TRP A 427 -12.82 14.53 27.22
N ALA A 428 -13.27 13.58 26.37
CA ALA A 428 -12.39 12.95 25.38
C ALA A 428 -11.88 13.99 24.36
N LYS A 429 -12.76 14.88 23.90
CA LYS A 429 -12.41 15.98 23.02
C LYS A 429 -11.49 17.00 23.71
N GLU A 430 -11.84 17.44 24.91
CA GLU A 430 -11.05 18.39 25.70
C GLU A 430 -9.65 17.84 26.01
N ALA A 431 -9.52 16.52 26.24
CA ALA A 431 -8.21 15.88 26.41
C ALA A 431 -7.32 16.00 25.17
N VAL A 432 -7.90 15.83 23.96
CA VAL A 432 -7.18 16.06 22.70
C VAL A 432 -6.84 17.54 22.51
N ASP A 433 -7.78 18.44 22.81
CA ASP A 433 -7.56 19.88 22.72
C ASP A 433 -6.40 20.34 23.64
N GLU A 434 -6.26 19.73 24.82
CA GLU A 434 -5.20 20.04 25.80
C GLU A 434 -3.86 19.33 25.54
N ALA A 435 -3.88 18.07 25.09
CA ALA A 435 -2.68 17.23 25.02
C ALA A 435 -2.15 16.96 23.61
N GLY A 436 -2.92 17.25 22.55
CA GLY A 436 -2.54 16.93 21.17
C GLY A 436 -3.22 15.68 20.61
N GLY A 437 -2.91 15.36 19.36
CA GLY A 437 -3.53 14.26 18.62
C GLY A 437 -4.78 14.65 17.82
N TYR A 438 -5.58 13.63 17.49
CA TYR A 438 -6.80 13.76 16.72
C TYR A 438 -8.02 13.29 17.51
N PHE A 439 -9.15 13.96 17.33
CA PHE A 439 -10.43 13.56 17.88
C PHE A 439 -11.39 13.15 16.76
N LEU A 440 -12.00 11.97 16.90
CA LEU A 440 -13.09 11.52 16.04
C LEU A 440 -14.38 11.42 16.88
N ASP A 441 -15.39 12.21 16.50
CA ASP A 441 -16.71 12.19 17.17
C ASP A 441 -17.55 10.99 16.67
N LEU A 442 -17.10 9.79 17.05
CA LEU A 442 -17.77 8.55 16.72
C LEU A 442 -19.17 8.44 17.34
N ASN A 443 -19.41 9.09 18.48
CA ASN A 443 -20.71 9.10 19.14
C ASN A 443 -21.73 9.80 18.24
N GLU A 444 -21.43 11.02 17.80
CA GLU A 444 -22.31 11.78 16.91
C GLU A 444 -22.53 11.04 15.58
N ALA A 445 -21.45 10.56 14.96
CA ALA A 445 -21.54 9.90 13.65
C ALA A 445 -22.40 8.62 13.70
N VAL A 446 -22.22 7.77 14.71
CA VAL A 446 -23.05 6.58 14.89
C VAL A 446 -24.48 6.95 15.28
N ALA A 447 -24.66 7.98 16.12
CA ALA A 447 -26.00 8.43 16.52
C ALA A 447 -26.83 8.91 15.33
N GLN A 448 -26.23 9.64 14.38
CA GLN A 448 -26.89 10.05 13.14
C GLN A 448 -27.34 8.84 12.30
N LYS A 449 -26.49 7.82 12.17
CA LYS A 449 -26.85 6.58 11.46
C LYS A 449 -27.97 5.81 12.17
N TYR A 450 -27.88 5.68 13.49
CA TYR A 450 -28.94 5.05 14.29
C TYR A 450 -30.28 5.79 14.14
N GLU A 451 -30.28 7.13 14.19
CA GLU A 451 -31.47 7.94 13.98
C GLU A 451 -32.08 7.77 12.58
N ALA A 452 -31.25 7.64 11.55
CA ALA A 452 -31.72 7.36 10.19
C ALA A 452 -32.36 5.97 10.05
N MET A 453 -31.86 4.97 10.80
CA MET A 453 -32.39 3.60 10.80
C MET A 453 -33.66 3.45 11.65
N GLY A 454 -33.82 4.29 12.67
CA GLY A 454 -34.92 4.22 13.63
C GLY A 454 -34.68 3.23 14.77
N LYS A 455 -35.35 3.48 15.90
CA LYS A 455 -35.14 2.78 17.18
C LYS A 455 -35.36 1.28 17.08
N GLU A 456 -36.40 0.85 16.37
CA GLU A 456 -36.77 -0.57 16.23
C GLU A 456 -35.66 -1.35 15.51
N LYS A 457 -35.12 -0.79 14.43
CA LYS A 457 -34.05 -1.44 13.67
C LYS A 457 -32.75 -1.47 14.45
N VAL A 458 -32.41 -0.38 15.14
CA VAL A 458 -31.22 -0.29 15.97
C VAL A 458 -31.29 -1.27 17.15
N ALA A 459 -32.46 -1.53 17.72
CA ALA A 459 -32.61 -2.52 18.79
C ALA A 459 -32.13 -3.93 18.38
N GLU A 460 -32.21 -4.30 17.10
CA GLU A 460 -31.67 -5.57 16.60
C GLU A 460 -30.14 -5.67 16.71
N PHE A 461 -29.43 -4.54 16.82
CA PHE A 461 -27.97 -4.53 17.04
C PHE A 461 -27.57 -4.82 18.48
N PHE A 462 -28.51 -4.77 19.42
CA PHE A 462 -28.25 -4.83 20.85
C PHE A 462 -29.00 -6.02 21.48
N PRO A 463 -28.38 -7.22 21.52
CA PRO A 463 -29.10 -8.47 21.78
C PRO A 463 -29.71 -8.55 23.19
N ASP A 464 -29.00 -8.12 24.23
CA ASP A 464 -29.46 -8.29 25.62
C ASP A 464 -29.36 -7.04 26.50
N ASP A 465 -28.61 -6.02 26.07
CA ASP A 465 -28.39 -4.80 26.84
C ASP A 465 -28.22 -3.59 25.92
N HIS A 466 -28.26 -2.40 26.47
CA HIS A 466 -28.22 -1.16 25.70
C HIS A 466 -26.80 -0.70 25.33
N THR A 467 -25.74 -1.46 25.61
CA THR A 467 -24.33 -1.03 25.44
C THR A 467 -23.58 -1.88 24.43
N HIS A 468 -23.77 -3.20 24.43
CA HIS A 468 -22.97 -4.11 23.63
C HIS A 468 -23.67 -4.44 22.31
N THR A 469 -23.01 -4.13 21.21
CA THR A 469 -23.47 -4.48 19.88
C THR A 469 -23.20 -5.95 19.54
N ASN A 470 -24.03 -6.52 18.67
CA ASN A 470 -23.72 -7.75 17.95
C ASN A 470 -22.81 -7.48 16.74
N HIS A 471 -22.55 -8.52 15.94
CA HIS A 471 -21.71 -8.44 14.74
C HIS A 471 -22.15 -7.35 13.76
N ALA A 472 -23.45 -7.23 13.47
CA ALA A 472 -23.97 -6.25 12.52
C ALA A 472 -23.79 -4.80 13.03
N GLY A 473 -24.10 -4.55 14.31
CA GLY A 473 -23.89 -3.23 14.92
C GLY A 473 -22.40 -2.87 14.99
N ALA A 474 -21.54 -3.84 15.29
CA ALA A 474 -20.09 -3.64 15.34
C ALA A 474 -19.48 -3.36 13.95
N GLN A 475 -19.99 -4.00 12.89
CA GLN A 475 -19.61 -3.71 11.51
C GLN A 475 -20.00 -2.29 11.10
N LEU A 476 -21.23 -1.86 11.40
CA LEU A 476 -21.67 -0.49 11.13
C LEU A 476 -20.79 0.54 11.86
N ASN A 477 -20.47 0.27 13.13
CA ASN A 477 -19.60 1.13 13.92
C ASN A 477 -18.17 1.16 13.34
N ALA A 478 -17.62 0.02 12.90
CA ALA A 478 -16.29 -0.05 12.30
C ALA A 478 -16.20 0.69 10.95
N LEU A 479 -17.23 0.57 10.11
CA LEU A 479 -17.36 1.36 8.88
C LEU A 479 -17.40 2.86 9.21
N THR A 480 -18.15 3.25 10.24
CA THR A 480 -18.24 4.66 10.65
C THR A 480 -16.90 5.19 11.17
N VAL A 481 -16.11 4.36 11.88
CA VAL A 481 -14.73 4.72 12.24
C VAL A 481 -13.88 4.92 10.99
N ALA A 482 -13.98 4.04 9.99
CA ALA A 482 -13.24 4.16 8.74
C ALA A 482 -13.59 5.46 7.99
N GLU A 483 -14.87 5.82 7.87
CA GLU A 483 -15.34 7.09 7.29
C GLU A 483 -14.76 8.31 7.99
N LEU A 484 -14.75 8.29 9.33
CA LEU A 484 -14.16 9.37 10.13
C LEU A 484 -12.65 9.50 9.91
N ILE A 485 -11.93 8.38 9.80
CA ILE A 485 -10.50 8.37 9.49
C ILE A 485 -10.23 8.87 8.07
N GLU A 486 -11.02 8.47 7.07
CA GLU A 486 -10.87 8.94 5.68
C GLU A 486 -10.99 10.47 5.59
N GLY A 487 -11.90 11.06 6.39
CA GLY A 487 -12.10 12.50 6.53
C GLY A 487 -10.99 13.24 7.28
N LEU A 488 -10.06 12.54 7.93
CA LEU A 488 -9.01 13.12 8.78
C LEU A 488 -7.83 13.67 7.96
N ARG A 489 -8.05 14.74 7.20
CA ARG A 489 -7.12 15.28 6.18
C ARG A 489 -5.68 15.58 6.64
N LYS A 490 -5.46 15.73 7.95
CA LYS A 490 -4.14 16.05 8.52
C LYS A 490 -3.38 14.83 9.04
N SER A 491 -4.01 13.65 9.08
CA SER A 491 -3.38 12.40 9.52
C SER A 491 -3.12 11.49 8.34
N ASP A 492 -1.91 10.94 8.28
CA ASP A 492 -1.52 9.97 7.25
C ASP A 492 -2.30 8.65 7.37
N LEU A 493 -2.93 8.36 8.53
CA LEU A 493 -3.76 7.18 8.73
C LEU A 493 -4.87 7.04 7.68
N ARG A 494 -5.36 8.17 7.16
CA ARG A 494 -6.38 8.21 6.10
C ARG A 494 -5.96 7.46 4.83
N ASP A 495 -4.66 7.43 4.53
CA ASP A 495 -4.13 6.80 3.32
C ASP A 495 -4.09 5.27 3.43
N TYR A 496 -4.40 4.72 4.61
CA TYR A 496 -4.48 3.28 4.89
C TYR A 496 -5.92 2.80 5.04
N VAL A 497 -6.91 3.67 4.89
CA VAL A 497 -8.33 3.28 4.90
C VAL A 497 -8.83 3.08 3.48
N PHE A 498 -9.69 2.09 3.31
CA PHE A 498 -10.51 1.96 2.11
C PHE A 498 -11.97 1.72 2.50
N ILE A 499 -12.86 2.46 1.86
CA ILE A 499 -14.29 2.32 1.99
C ILE A 499 -14.79 1.86 0.63
N ALA A 500 -15.45 0.71 0.59
CA ALA A 500 -16.11 0.28 -0.63
C ALA A 500 -17.19 1.31 -0.95
N SER A 501 -17.15 1.91 -2.14
CA SER A 501 -18.30 2.63 -2.65
C SER A 501 -19.47 1.65 -2.75
N GLU A 502 -20.61 1.97 -2.16
CA GLU A 502 -21.85 1.30 -2.52
C GLU A 502 -22.11 1.66 -4.00
N GLU A 503 -21.91 0.69 -4.91
CA GLU A 503 -22.31 0.79 -6.31
C GLU A 503 -23.82 0.70 -6.48
#